data_AF-A0A401J4N2-F1
#
_entry.id   AF-A0A401J4N2-F1
#
_cell.length_a   1.000
_cell.length_b   1.000
_cell.length_c   1.000
_cell.angle_alpha   90.00
_cell.angle_beta   90.00
_cell.angle_gamma   90.00
#
_symmetry.space_group_name_H-M   'P 1'
#
loop_
_entity.id
_entity.type
_entity.pdbx_description
1 polymer ?
#
loop_
_entity_poly.entity_id
_entity_poly.type
_entity_poly.pdbx_seq_one_letter_code
_entity_poly.pdbx_strand_id
1 'polypeptide(L)'
;MVIHRDDLRHALAIQQRLLRMVPLLSAIGSRIAGLGEAERLALRPSLATARAHLDAGTEPPPDLADAVRSLPLDASDARAWQQLIHDALADMLTEMLTLWSEVSRIEAALSGKAKLAPALARTVSETRAFPLNPDIDHAARIAAGILVTYALLCGLWYATGWHQGANAVLFSTIALAFFGGGDEPGRAIGMFARFALLATLLAGILCYGLLPLAADFATFAMMMGLFMLPLGVWAAVSPMATLLLAFGLSNINLQGHYSPPDFGTFVEASVASMLGIFTAILGAGLFRTWGVQHQLQRVLRIEAREIARLSRSPSRRLRDSYVQRALDRISVVTARLAAAGQIERSAGLLIRLRVGANVADLRSMGNALPADGRQATDRVLDQLRSEFDKPQPSSRLLALIDEALDALWPGDGSPGARPDRAIHALAGLRIALFERAPAWVPAT
;
A
#
# COMPACT_ATOMS: atom_id res chain seq x y z
N MET A 1 2.15 -16.06 -23.88
CA MET A 1 2.10 -14.63 -24.23
C MET A 1 3.50 -14.06 -24.03
N VAL A 2 4.25 -13.82 -25.11
CA VAL A 2 5.62 -13.29 -25.03
C VAL A 2 5.50 -11.77 -24.95
N ILE A 3 5.71 -11.19 -23.76
CA ILE A 3 5.74 -9.74 -23.59
C ILE A 3 7.08 -9.25 -24.15
N HIS A 4 7.06 -8.42 -25.19
CA HIS A 4 8.28 -7.82 -25.71
C HIS A 4 8.91 -6.91 -24.64
N ARG A 5 10.25 -6.95 -24.51
CA ARG A 5 10.97 -6.17 -23.49
C ARG A 5 10.70 -4.67 -23.58
N ASP A 6 10.38 -4.18 -24.76
CA ASP A 6 10.06 -2.77 -24.97
C ASP A 6 8.66 -2.44 -24.46
N ASP A 7 7.65 -3.29 -24.68
CA ASP A 7 6.29 -3.11 -24.13
C ASP A 7 6.32 -3.03 -22.59
N LEU A 8 7.13 -3.89 -21.96
CA LEU A 8 7.35 -3.86 -20.52
C LEU A 8 7.93 -2.52 -20.07
N ARG A 9 8.91 -1.95 -20.79
CA ARG A 9 9.49 -0.64 -20.46
C ARG A 9 8.49 0.50 -20.60
N HIS A 10 7.65 0.48 -21.63
CA HIS A 10 6.58 1.46 -21.81
C HIS A 10 5.58 1.39 -20.65
N ALA A 11 5.13 0.17 -20.29
CA ALA A 11 4.22 -0.04 -19.17
C ALA A 11 4.81 0.44 -17.85
N LEU A 12 6.09 0.12 -17.58
CA LEU A 12 6.80 0.62 -16.39
C LEU A 12 6.91 2.15 -16.42
N ALA A 13 7.23 2.75 -17.56
CA ALA A 13 7.37 4.20 -17.70
C ALA A 13 6.05 4.94 -17.47
N ILE A 14 4.91 4.35 -17.88
CA ILE A 14 3.56 4.83 -17.55
C ILE A 14 3.33 4.73 -16.04
N GLN A 15 3.56 3.54 -15.46
CA GLN A 15 3.37 3.31 -14.03
C GLN A 15 4.15 4.33 -13.17
N GLN A 16 5.42 4.60 -13.50
CA GLN A 16 6.24 5.57 -12.75
C GLN A 16 5.67 6.99 -12.78
N ARG A 17 5.12 7.42 -13.92
CA ARG A 17 4.51 8.75 -14.08
C ARG A 17 3.19 8.87 -13.32
N LEU A 18 2.31 7.87 -13.47
CA LEU A 18 1.06 7.80 -12.71
C LEU A 18 1.29 7.84 -11.21
N LEU A 19 2.30 7.10 -10.72
CA LEU A 19 2.69 7.15 -9.31
C LEU A 19 3.15 8.54 -8.89
N ARG A 20 3.94 9.27 -9.70
CA ARG A 20 4.33 10.66 -9.38
C ARG A 20 3.16 11.64 -9.35
N MET A 21 2.09 11.38 -10.10
CA MET A 21 0.90 12.24 -10.11
C MET A 21 0.12 12.18 -8.79
N VAL A 22 0.11 11.05 -8.08
CA VAL A 22 -0.66 10.89 -6.83
C VAL A 22 -0.30 11.95 -5.76
N PRO A 23 0.97 12.11 -5.35
CA PRO A 23 1.34 13.14 -4.36
C PRO A 23 1.12 14.56 -4.91
N LEU A 24 1.29 14.79 -6.22
CA LEU A 24 1.04 16.09 -6.83
C LEU A 24 -0.45 16.46 -6.79
N LEU A 25 -1.37 15.54 -7.13
CA LEU A 25 -2.83 15.77 -7.04
C LEU A 25 -3.25 16.08 -5.60
N SER A 26 -2.74 15.31 -4.63
CA SER A 26 -2.99 15.57 -3.21
C SER A 26 -2.45 16.94 -2.77
N ALA A 27 -1.27 17.32 -3.24
CA ALA A 27 -0.62 18.59 -2.95
C ALA A 27 -1.32 19.81 -3.59
N ILE A 28 -1.85 19.65 -4.81
CA ILE A 28 -2.69 20.64 -5.50
C ILE A 28 -4.01 20.81 -4.75
N GLY A 29 -4.72 19.71 -4.47
CA GLY A 29 -6.01 19.75 -3.76
C GLY A 29 -5.90 20.43 -2.38
N SER A 30 -4.83 20.13 -1.64
CA SER A 30 -4.56 20.75 -0.34
C SER A 30 -4.30 22.25 -0.44
N ARG A 31 -3.66 22.75 -1.51
CA ARG A 31 -3.43 24.19 -1.68
C ARG A 31 -4.69 24.90 -2.10
N ILE A 32 -5.46 24.33 -3.04
CA ILE A 32 -6.76 24.88 -3.45
C ILE A 32 -7.72 24.97 -2.27
N ALA A 33 -7.72 23.98 -1.38
CA ALA A 33 -8.54 24.01 -0.16
C ALA A 33 -8.16 25.14 0.80
N GLY A 34 -6.88 25.53 0.83
CA GLY A 34 -6.38 26.63 1.65
C GLY A 34 -6.56 28.03 1.06
N LEU A 35 -7.00 28.14 -0.21
CA LEU A 35 -7.25 29.44 -0.86
C LEU A 35 -8.54 30.09 -0.35
N GLY A 36 -8.53 31.43 -0.31
CA GLY A 36 -9.73 32.24 -0.08
C GLY A 36 -10.79 32.04 -1.17
N GLU A 37 -12.01 32.51 -0.90
CA GLU A 37 -13.13 32.35 -1.84
C GLU A 37 -12.90 33.11 -3.16
N ALA A 38 -12.39 34.35 -3.07
CA ALA A 38 -12.06 35.17 -4.23
C ALA A 38 -10.97 34.54 -5.11
N GLU A 39 -9.89 34.03 -4.49
CA GLU A 39 -8.82 33.31 -5.17
C GLU A 39 -9.35 32.03 -5.86
N ARG A 40 -10.19 31.24 -5.16
CA ARG A 40 -10.82 30.04 -5.74
C ARG A 40 -11.69 30.37 -6.93
N LEU A 41 -12.41 31.48 -6.91
CA LEU A 41 -13.24 31.92 -8.03
C LEU A 41 -12.37 32.34 -9.22
N ALA A 42 -11.31 33.10 -8.98
CA ALA A 42 -10.36 33.55 -9.99
C ALA A 42 -9.55 32.39 -10.60
N LEU A 43 -9.32 31.29 -9.85
CA LEU A 43 -8.62 30.10 -10.31
C LEU A 43 -9.46 29.20 -11.23
N ARG A 44 -10.80 29.32 -11.23
CA ARG A 44 -11.71 28.44 -12.01
C ARG A 44 -11.39 28.37 -13.51
N PRO A 45 -11.11 29.48 -14.23
CA PRO A 45 -10.77 29.43 -15.64
C PRO A 45 -9.50 28.61 -15.90
N SER A 46 -8.45 28.82 -15.09
CA SER A 46 -7.19 28.07 -15.20
C SER A 46 -7.39 26.57 -14.96
N LEU A 47 -8.26 26.19 -14.00
CA LEU A 47 -8.62 24.79 -13.78
C LEU A 47 -9.44 24.20 -14.92
N ALA A 48 -10.33 24.98 -15.55
CA ALA A 48 -11.09 24.54 -16.72
C ALA A 48 -10.15 24.27 -17.92
N THR A 49 -9.19 25.17 -18.15
CA THR A 49 -8.14 24.99 -19.17
C THR A 49 -7.30 23.76 -18.88
N ALA A 50 -6.83 23.60 -17.63
CA ALA A 50 -6.07 22.41 -17.22
C ALA A 50 -6.90 21.12 -17.43
N ARG A 51 -8.20 21.15 -17.12
CA ARG A 51 -9.10 20.01 -17.32
C ARG A 51 -9.23 19.64 -18.80
N ALA A 52 -9.37 20.62 -19.69
CA ALA A 52 -9.44 20.36 -21.13
C ALA A 52 -8.16 19.70 -21.67
N HIS A 53 -6.99 20.12 -21.19
CA HIS A 53 -5.70 19.50 -21.56
C HIS A 53 -5.53 18.09 -20.96
N LEU A 54 -6.06 17.85 -19.74
CA LEU A 54 -6.13 16.49 -19.19
C LEU A 54 -7.00 15.59 -20.07
N ASP A 55 -8.19 16.05 -20.48
CA ASP A 55 -9.09 15.25 -21.30
C ASP A 55 -8.51 14.97 -22.71
N ALA A 56 -7.73 15.91 -23.25
CA ALA A 56 -7.05 15.76 -24.54
C ALA A 56 -5.70 15.01 -24.49
N GLY A 57 -5.08 14.88 -23.32
CA GLY A 57 -3.73 14.30 -23.17
C GLY A 57 -2.61 15.15 -23.77
N THR A 58 -2.79 16.48 -23.81
CA THR A 58 -1.88 17.43 -24.47
C THR A 58 -0.92 18.11 -23.49
N GLU A 59 0.17 18.67 -24.02
CA GLU A 59 1.13 19.46 -23.23
C GLU A 59 0.45 20.68 -22.59
N PRO A 60 0.97 21.17 -21.44
CA PRO A 60 0.39 22.33 -20.77
C PRO A 60 0.38 23.57 -21.68
N PRO A 61 -0.67 24.42 -21.60
CA PRO A 61 -0.67 25.69 -22.29
C PRO A 61 0.44 26.59 -21.72
N PRO A 62 1.18 27.35 -22.56
CA PRO A 62 2.26 28.21 -22.10
C PRO A 62 1.79 29.26 -21.09
N ASP A 63 0.58 29.78 -21.28
CA ASP A 63 0.03 30.87 -20.46
C ASP A 63 -0.59 30.38 -19.14
N LEU A 64 -0.68 29.05 -18.91
CA LEU A 64 -1.35 28.52 -17.72
C LEU A 64 -0.63 28.93 -16.44
N ALA A 65 0.71 28.84 -16.43
CA ALA A 65 1.49 29.17 -15.26
C ALA A 65 1.32 30.65 -14.92
N ASP A 66 1.41 31.53 -15.92
CA ASP A 66 1.30 32.98 -15.72
C ASP A 66 -0.13 33.40 -15.34
N ALA A 67 -1.16 32.71 -15.87
CA ALA A 67 -2.55 32.90 -15.44
C ALA A 67 -2.78 32.53 -13.97
N VAL A 68 -2.08 31.52 -13.45
CA VAL A 68 -2.16 31.15 -12.02
C VAL A 68 -1.32 32.08 -11.15
N ARG A 69 -0.16 32.56 -11.63
CA ARG A 69 0.68 33.52 -10.89
C ARG A 69 0.10 34.92 -10.82
N SER A 70 -0.80 35.27 -11.75
CA SER A 70 -1.49 36.57 -11.80
C SER A 70 -2.81 36.61 -11.03
N LEU A 71 -3.09 35.59 -10.22
CA LEU A 71 -4.25 35.60 -9.31
C LEU A 71 -4.18 36.80 -8.36
N PRO A 72 -5.35 37.33 -7.95
CA PRO A 72 -5.39 38.50 -7.08
C PRO A 72 -4.71 38.21 -5.74
N LEU A 73 -3.82 39.12 -5.35
CA LEU A 73 -3.14 39.11 -4.05
C LEU A 73 -3.79 40.15 -3.13
N ASP A 74 -3.99 39.80 -1.87
CA ASP A 74 -4.48 40.77 -0.88
C ASP A 74 -3.38 41.78 -0.54
N ALA A 75 -3.77 43.01 -0.24
CA ALA A 75 -2.83 44.07 0.19
C ALA A 75 -2.34 43.91 1.65
N SER A 76 -2.34 42.69 2.17
CA SER A 76 -2.00 42.37 3.57
C SER A 76 -0.54 41.92 3.73
N ASP A 77 -0.07 41.82 4.97
CA ASP A 77 1.25 41.24 5.29
C ASP A 77 1.41 39.78 4.82
N ALA A 78 0.31 39.08 4.51
CA ALA A 78 0.31 37.73 3.97
C ALA A 78 0.55 37.66 2.45
N ARG A 79 0.75 38.79 1.77
CA ARG A 79 0.94 38.87 0.31
C ARG A 79 2.07 37.96 -0.19
N ALA A 80 3.21 37.96 0.50
CA ALA A 80 4.37 37.14 0.13
C ALA A 80 4.04 35.64 0.19
N TRP A 81 3.29 35.22 1.21
CA TRP A 81 2.81 33.85 1.32
C TRP A 81 1.80 33.50 0.23
N GLN A 82 0.82 34.35 -0.07
CA GLN A 82 -0.12 34.13 -1.17
C GLN A 82 0.60 33.97 -2.51
N GLN A 83 1.54 34.86 -2.81
CA GLN A 83 2.36 34.79 -4.02
C GLN A 83 3.12 33.47 -4.11
N LEU A 84 3.75 33.03 -3.00
CA LEU A 84 4.46 31.76 -2.95
C LEU A 84 3.53 30.55 -3.18
N ILE A 85 2.30 30.60 -2.68
CA ILE A 85 1.30 29.55 -2.92
C ILE A 85 0.85 29.53 -4.37
N HIS A 86 0.64 30.69 -4.99
CA HIS A 86 0.27 30.80 -6.41
C HIS A 86 1.39 30.29 -7.32
N ASP A 87 2.64 30.71 -7.06
CA ASP A 87 3.82 30.24 -7.77
C ASP A 87 3.97 28.71 -7.67
N ALA A 88 3.84 28.15 -6.46
CA ALA A 88 3.89 26.71 -6.25
C ALA A 88 2.75 25.98 -6.98
N LEU A 89 1.53 26.54 -6.95
CA LEU A 89 0.35 25.96 -7.60
C LEU A 89 0.50 25.94 -9.13
N ALA A 90 1.02 27.02 -9.71
CA ALA A 90 1.31 27.13 -11.14
C ALA A 90 2.29 26.03 -11.58
N ASP A 91 3.38 25.85 -10.83
CA ASP A 91 4.40 24.86 -11.13
C ASP A 91 3.86 23.43 -11.02
N MET A 92 3.08 23.09 -9.98
CA MET A 92 2.52 21.74 -9.84
C MET A 92 1.45 21.43 -10.87
N LEU A 93 0.61 22.40 -11.25
CA LEU A 93 -0.38 22.22 -12.32
C LEU A 93 0.32 21.95 -13.66
N THR A 94 1.38 22.71 -13.93
CA THR A 94 2.21 22.51 -15.13
C THR A 94 2.88 21.13 -15.11
N GLU A 95 3.51 20.74 -13.99
CA GLU A 95 4.15 19.42 -13.84
C GLU A 95 3.12 18.29 -14.00
N MET A 96 1.91 18.45 -13.46
CA MET A 96 0.81 17.48 -13.58
C MET A 96 0.43 17.23 -15.04
N LEU A 97 0.20 18.31 -15.79
CA LEU A 97 -0.19 18.24 -17.20
C LEU A 97 0.93 17.66 -18.06
N THR A 98 2.19 18.03 -17.79
CA THR A 98 3.35 17.44 -18.48
C THR A 98 3.44 15.94 -18.22
N LEU A 99 3.27 15.49 -16.97
CA LEU A 99 3.30 14.06 -16.66
C LEU A 99 2.19 13.30 -17.36
N TRP A 100 0.98 13.87 -17.42
CA TRP A 100 -0.15 13.25 -18.09
C TRP A 100 0.04 13.18 -19.61
N SER A 101 0.51 14.25 -20.24
CA SER A 101 0.80 14.25 -21.68
C SER A 101 1.88 13.24 -22.06
N GLU A 102 2.91 13.07 -21.20
CA GLU A 102 3.89 12.01 -21.38
C GLU A 102 3.26 10.62 -21.28
N VAL A 103 2.33 10.38 -20.35
CA VAL A 103 1.60 9.11 -20.25
C VAL A 103 0.81 8.84 -21.54
N SER A 104 0.00 9.80 -22.00
CA SER A 104 -0.79 9.65 -23.24
C SER A 104 0.10 9.36 -24.46
N ARG A 105 1.27 9.99 -24.55
CA ARG A 105 2.24 9.76 -25.64
C ARG A 105 2.89 8.38 -25.57
N ILE A 106 3.23 7.91 -24.36
CA ILE A 106 3.81 6.57 -24.18
C ILE A 106 2.74 5.49 -24.48
N GLU A 107 1.48 5.71 -24.10
CA GLU A 107 0.37 4.83 -24.42
C GLU A 107 0.09 4.75 -25.92
N ALA A 108 0.11 5.89 -26.61
CA ALA A 108 -0.01 5.94 -28.06
C ALA A 108 1.13 5.19 -28.77
N ALA A 109 2.36 5.27 -28.25
CA ALA A 109 3.49 4.52 -28.76
C ALA A 109 3.39 3.01 -28.47
N LEU A 110 2.96 2.62 -27.27
CA LEU A 110 2.70 1.24 -26.91
C LEU A 110 1.61 0.61 -27.81
N SER A 111 0.61 1.40 -28.19
CA SER A 111 -0.46 0.97 -29.11
C SER A 111 -0.04 0.97 -30.59
N GLY A 112 1.21 1.33 -30.90
CA GLY A 112 1.72 1.48 -32.28
C GLY A 112 1.14 2.67 -33.05
N LYS A 113 0.39 3.56 -32.39
CA LYS A 113 -0.28 4.71 -33.02
C LYS A 113 0.65 5.90 -33.24
N ALA A 114 1.77 5.99 -32.52
CA ALA A 114 2.70 7.11 -32.59
C ALA A 114 4.16 6.67 -32.33
N LYS A 115 5.12 7.51 -32.74
CA LYS A 115 6.53 7.38 -32.35
C LYS A 115 6.85 8.35 -31.20
N LEU A 116 7.60 7.89 -30.22
CA LEU A 116 8.09 8.72 -29.12
C LEU A 116 9.13 9.71 -29.61
N ALA A 117 9.10 10.93 -29.08
CA ALA A 117 10.17 11.90 -29.29
C ALA A 117 11.49 11.37 -28.69
N PRO A 118 12.67 11.72 -29.26
CA PRO A 118 13.96 11.12 -28.89
C PRO A 118 14.29 11.25 -27.39
N ALA A 119 13.98 12.40 -26.79
CA ALA A 119 14.21 12.66 -25.37
C ALA A 119 13.34 11.75 -24.47
N LEU A 120 12.06 11.60 -24.80
CA LEU A 120 11.13 10.76 -24.05
C LEU A 120 11.44 9.28 -24.25
N ALA A 121 11.82 8.87 -25.47
CA ALA A 121 12.24 7.51 -25.78
C ALA A 121 13.48 7.08 -24.98
N ARG A 122 14.45 7.98 -24.78
CA ARG A 122 15.63 7.72 -23.92
C ARG A 122 15.22 7.51 -22.46
N THR A 123 14.34 8.36 -21.93
CA THR A 123 13.83 8.19 -20.56
C THR A 123 13.07 6.88 -20.37
N VAL A 124 12.25 6.48 -21.35
CA VAL A 124 11.53 5.19 -21.34
C VAL A 124 12.50 4.01 -21.39
N SER A 125 13.55 4.07 -22.22
CA SER A 125 14.51 2.96 -22.34
C SER A 125 15.40 2.78 -21.11
N GLU A 126 15.66 3.86 -20.38
CA GLU A 126 16.37 3.85 -19.09
C GLU A 126 15.47 3.41 -17.92
N THR A 127 14.15 3.33 -18.14
CA THR A 127 13.19 2.91 -17.12
C THR A 127 13.41 1.44 -16.76
N ARG A 128 13.55 1.16 -15.47
CA ARG A 128 13.77 -0.20 -14.95
C ARG A 128 12.60 -0.62 -14.08
N ALA A 129 12.38 -1.94 -14.06
CA ALA A 129 11.48 -2.55 -13.11
C ALA A 129 11.93 -2.19 -11.70
N PHE A 130 10.97 -1.76 -10.91
CA PHE A 130 11.22 -1.33 -9.56
C PHE A 130 11.53 -2.55 -8.68
N PRO A 131 12.62 -2.52 -7.89
CA PRO A 131 12.85 -3.57 -6.92
C PRO A 131 11.89 -3.38 -5.75
N LEU A 132 10.77 -4.12 -5.74
CA LEU A 132 10.04 -4.34 -4.49
C LEU A 132 10.97 -5.12 -3.58
N ASN A 133 11.43 -4.49 -2.49
CA ASN A 133 12.23 -5.20 -1.51
C ASN A 133 11.31 -6.15 -0.75
N PRO A 134 11.50 -7.47 -0.87
CA PRO A 134 10.71 -8.42 -0.09
C PRO A 134 10.92 -8.15 1.39
N ASP A 135 9.86 -8.30 2.17
CA ASP A 135 9.91 -8.16 3.61
C ASP A 135 10.50 -9.43 4.25
N ILE A 136 11.83 -9.55 4.17
CA ILE A 136 12.57 -10.74 4.62
C ILE A 136 12.36 -10.99 6.12
N ASP A 137 12.28 -9.94 6.94
CA ASP A 137 11.99 -10.07 8.38
C ASP A 137 10.61 -10.69 8.61
N HIS A 138 9.60 -10.26 7.85
CA HIS A 138 8.27 -10.84 7.94
C HIS A 138 8.24 -12.29 7.45
N ALA A 139 8.85 -12.58 6.30
CA ALA A 139 8.96 -13.93 5.76
C ALA A 139 9.70 -14.87 6.71
N ALA A 140 10.79 -14.43 7.33
CA ALA A 140 11.58 -15.21 8.27
C ALA A 140 10.79 -15.57 9.54
N ARG A 141 9.98 -14.65 10.09
CA ARG A 141 9.12 -14.94 11.26
C ARG A 141 8.03 -15.95 10.93
N ILE A 142 7.41 -15.83 9.75
CA ILE A 142 6.41 -16.80 9.28
C ILE A 142 7.05 -18.17 9.10
N ALA A 143 8.21 -18.22 8.43
CA ALA A 143 8.96 -19.46 8.23
C ALA A 143 9.36 -20.11 9.57
N ALA A 144 9.83 -19.31 10.54
CA ALA A 144 10.17 -19.80 11.87
C ALA A 144 8.95 -20.39 12.59
N GLY A 145 7.78 -19.73 12.51
CA GLY A 145 6.56 -20.25 13.12
C GLY A 145 6.05 -21.54 12.49
N ILE A 146 6.08 -21.64 11.16
CA ILE A 146 5.76 -22.88 10.45
C ILE A 146 6.73 -23.98 10.88
N LEU A 147 8.04 -23.69 10.88
CA LEU A 147 9.09 -24.66 11.22
C LEU A 147 8.91 -25.20 12.64
N VAL A 148 8.70 -24.33 13.63
CA VAL A 148 8.50 -24.73 15.03
C VAL A 148 7.23 -25.56 15.19
N THR A 149 6.13 -25.17 14.56
CA THR A 149 4.87 -25.92 14.61
C THR A 149 5.03 -27.32 14.04
N TYR A 150 5.70 -27.41 12.88
CA TYR A 150 5.95 -28.69 12.20
C TYR A 150 6.90 -29.58 13.02
N ALA A 151 8.00 -29.01 13.54
CA ALA A 151 8.95 -29.73 14.38
C ALA A 151 8.30 -30.27 15.66
N LEU A 152 7.41 -29.51 16.29
CA LEU A 152 6.68 -29.95 17.48
C LEU A 152 5.72 -31.10 17.18
N LEU A 153 4.94 -31.00 16.09
CA LEU A 153 4.00 -32.07 15.69
C LEU A 153 4.74 -33.34 15.26
N CYS A 154 5.77 -33.22 14.43
CA CYS A 154 6.57 -34.37 14.01
C CYS A 154 7.34 -34.98 15.19
N GLY A 155 7.87 -34.16 16.11
CA GLY A 155 8.52 -34.63 17.33
C GLY A 155 7.55 -35.37 18.25
N LEU A 156 6.34 -34.84 18.44
CA LEU A 156 5.27 -35.51 19.18
C LEU A 156 4.91 -36.84 18.54
N TRP A 157 4.69 -36.87 17.22
CA TRP A 157 4.36 -38.10 16.49
C TRP A 157 5.47 -39.15 16.62
N TYR A 158 6.73 -38.76 16.44
CA TYR A 158 7.88 -39.64 16.59
C TYR A 158 8.00 -40.21 18.02
N ALA A 159 7.84 -39.35 19.04
CA ALA A 159 8.00 -39.76 20.44
C ALA A 159 6.86 -40.65 20.95
N THR A 160 5.63 -40.39 20.51
CA THR A 160 4.44 -41.13 20.97
C THR A 160 4.13 -42.37 20.15
N GLY A 161 4.67 -42.47 18.93
CA GLY A 161 4.26 -43.50 17.97
C GLY A 161 2.78 -43.39 17.60
N TRP A 162 2.16 -42.21 17.79
CA TRP A 162 0.72 -42.02 17.62
C TRP A 162 0.27 -42.38 16.20
N HIS A 163 -0.65 -43.33 16.07
CA HIS A 163 -1.05 -43.89 14.78
C HIS A 163 -1.56 -42.81 13.81
N GLN A 164 -2.36 -41.87 14.31
CA GLN A 164 -2.93 -40.78 13.52
C GLN A 164 -2.08 -39.49 13.52
N GLY A 165 -0.84 -39.53 14.01
CA GLY A 165 0.04 -38.36 14.05
C GLY A 165 0.35 -37.77 12.67
N ALA A 166 0.45 -38.63 11.64
CA ALA A 166 0.57 -38.19 10.24
C ALA A 166 -0.58 -37.27 9.82
N ASN A 167 -1.80 -37.60 10.25
CA ASN A 167 -3.00 -36.85 9.88
C ASN A 167 -3.03 -35.47 10.56
N ALA A 168 -2.57 -35.38 11.82
CA ALA A 168 -2.40 -34.11 12.52
C ALA A 168 -1.40 -33.19 11.79
N VAL A 169 -0.25 -33.74 11.38
CA VAL A 169 0.78 -32.99 10.63
C VAL A 169 0.23 -32.50 9.28
N LEU A 170 -0.48 -33.36 8.55
CA LEU A 170 -1.08 -33.03 7.25
C LEU A 170 -2.04 -31.84 7.37
N PHE A 171 -3.02 -31.90 8.28
CA PHE A 171 -4.02 -30.85 8.40
C PHE A 171 -3.48 -29.55 8.99
N SER A 172 -2.45 -29.63 9.84
CA SER A 172 -1.70 -28.44 10.25
C SER A 172 -1.06 -27.75 9.05
N THR A 173 -0.38 -28.53 8.20
CA THR A 173 0.29 -28.02 6.99
C THR A 173 -0.68 -27.39 6.01
N ILE A 174 -1.82 -28.04 5.76
CA ILE A 174 -2.88 -27.51 4.89
C ILE A 174 -3.38 -26.17 5.46
N ALA A 175 -3.69 -26.11 6.75
CA ALA A 175 -4.18 -24.88 7.38
C ALA A 175 -3.17 -23.72 7.25
N LEU A 176 -1.88 -23.98 7.53
CA LEU A 176 -0.81 -22.99 7.39
C LEU A 176 -0.54 -22.59 5.94
N ALA A 177 -0.58 -23.53 4.99
CA ALA A 177 -0.31 -23.24 3.58
C ALA A 177 -1.42 -22.41 2.92
N PHE A 178 -2.69 -22.76 3.17
CA PHE A 178 -3.84 -22.04 2.59
C PHE A 178 -4.07 -20.68 3.26
N PHE A 179 -3.95 -20.62 4.58
CA PHE A 179 -4.39 -19.46 5.33
C PHE A 179 -3.24 -18.65 5.94
N GLY A 180 -2.05 -19.22 6.14
CA GLY A 180 -0.94 -18.60 6.86
C GLY A 180 -0.38 -17.32 6.23
N GLY A 181 -0.57 -17.12 4.92
CA GLY A 181 -0.18 -15.89 4.22
C GLY A 181 -1.08 -14.68 4.50
N GLY A 182 -2.25 -14.89 5.10
CA GLY A 182 -3.23 -13.83 5.34
C GLY A 182 -2.84 -12.81 6.42
N ASP A 183 -3.62 -11.73 6.50
CA ASP A 183 -3.41 -10.69 7.52
C ASP A 183 -3.85 -11.14 8.93
N GLU A 184 -4.91 -11.96 9.01
CA GLU A 184 -5.46 -12.61 10.21
C GLU A 184 -5.67 -14.14 10.00
N PRO A 185 -4.59 -14.93 9.79
CA PRO A 185 -4.66 -16.36 9.56
C PRO A 185 -5.23 -17.09 10.78
N GLY A 186 -5.02 -16.63 12.01
CA GLY A 186 -5.67 -17.23 13.18
C GLY A 186 -7.21 -17.21 13.08
N ARG A 187 -7.78 -16.11 12.57
CA ARG A 187 -9.23 -16.00 12.34
C ARG A 187 -9.69 -16.87 11.17
N ALA A 188 -8.93 -16.89 10.07
CA ALA A 188 -9.23 -17.71 8.90
C ALA A 188 -9.14 -19.21 9.22
N ILE A 189 -8.07 -19.66 9.88
CA ILE A 189 -7.89 -21.04 10.35
C ILE A 189 -8.95 -21.38 11.39
N GLY A 190 -9.32 -20.46 12.29
CA GLY A 190 -10.43 -20.69 13.24
C GLY A 190 -11.80 -20.77 12.57
N MET A 191 -12.03 -20.09 11.44
CA MET A 191 -13.20 -20.32 10.60
C MET A 191 -13.13 -21.70 9.95
N PHE A 192 -12.00 -22.04 9.32
CA PHE A 192 -11.77 -23.36 8.75
C PHE A 192 -11.97 -24.49 9.77
N ALA A 193 -11.50 -24.34 11.01
CA ALA A 193 -11.69 -25.30 12.09
C ALA A 193 -13.17 -25.58 12.39
N ARG A 194 -14.01 -24.52 12.42
CA ARG A 194 -15.46 -24.65 12.65
C ARG A 194 -16.14 -25.41 11.52
N PHE A 195 -15.77 -25.11 10.27
CA PHE A 195 -16.29 -25.85 9.11
C PHE A 195 -15.76 -27.28 9.09
N ALA A 196 -14.46 -27.51 9.33
CA ALA A 196 -13.88 -28.84 9.37
C ALA A 196 -14.53 -29.72 10.47
N LEU A 197 -14.86 -29.14 11.63
CA LEU A 197 -15.65 -29.83 12.65
C LEU A 197 -17.05 -30.21 12.14
N LEU A 198 -17.76 -29.27 11.51
CA LEU A 198 -19.06 -29.54 10.90
C LEU A 198 -18.99 -30.63 9.82
N ALA A 199 -17.96 -30.61 8.97
CA ALA A 199 -17.74 -31.62 7.93
C ALA A 199 -17.46 -32.99 8.55
N THR A 200 -16.69 -33.04 9.62
CA THR A 200 -16.40 -34.27 10.35
C THR A 200 -17.70 -34.89 10.90
N LEU A 201 -18.55 -34.07 11.52
CA LEU A 201 -19.85 -34.52 12.05
C LEU A 201 -20.76 -35.03 10.93
N LEU A 202 -20.86 -34.27 9.84
CA LEU A 202 -21.65 -34.63 8.66
C LEU A 202 -21.13 -35.92 7.99
N ALA A 203 -19.82 -36.07 7.87
CA ALA A 203 -19.19 -37.28 7.34
C ALA A 203 -19.46 -38.48 8.25
N GLY A 204 -19.42 -38.31 9.57
CA GLY A 204 -19.80 -39.35 10.54
C GLY A 204 -21.25 -39.80 10.38
N ILE A 205 -22.18 -38.85 10.24
CA ILE A 205 -23.61 -39.13 9.98
C ILE A 205 -23.77 -39.88 8.65
N LEU A 206 -23.02 -39.50 7.62
CA LEU A 206 -23.11 -40.14 6.32
C LEU A 206 -22.55 -41.57 6.34
N CYS A 207 -21.33 -41.76 6.86
CA CYS A 207 -20.62 -43.02 6.87
C CYS A 207 -21.22 -44.05 7.83
N TYR A 208 -21.62 -43.64 9.03
CA TYR A 208 -22.07 -44.57 10.07
C TYR A 208 -23.59 -44.51 10.32
N GLY A 209 -24.26 -43.49 9.79
CA GLY A 209 -25.71 -43.33 9.88
C GLY A 209 -26.41 -43.71 8.58
N LEU A 210 -26.22 -42.95 7.50
CA LEU A 210 -26.96 -43.12 6.24
C LEU A 210 -26.47 -44.33 5.42
N LEU A 211 -25.18 -44.40 5.08
CA LEU A 211 -24.64 -45.43 4.20
C LEU A 211 -24.89 -46.89 4.64
N PRO A 212 -24.90 -47.26 5.93
CA PRO A 212 -25.27 -48.62 6.35
C PRO A 212 -26.72 -49.00 5.99
N LEU A 213 -27.62 -48.03 5.78
CA LEU A 213 -29.01 -48.27 5.38
C LEU A 213 -29.18 -48.39 3.85
N ALA A 214 -28.14 -48.10 3.06
CA ALA A 214 -28.19 -48.23 1.61
C ALA A 214 -27.91 -49.68 1.19
N ALA A 215 -28.98 -50.43 0.89
CA ALA A 215 -28.89 -51.83 0.47
C ALA A 215 -28.66 -52.01 -1.05
N ASP A 216 -28.92 -50.98 -1.84
CA ASP A 216 -28.89 -51.00 -3.30
C ASP A 216 -28.40 -49.67 -3.88
N PHE A 217 -28.09 -49.64 -5.17
CA PHE A 217 -27.57 -48.45 -5.82
C PHE A 217 -28.55 -47.26 -5.77
N ALA A 218 -29.86 -47.51 -5.87
CA ALA A 218 -30.84 -46.42 -5.87
C ALA A 218 -30.95 -45.77 -4.48
N THR A 219 -30.94 -46.58 -3.41
CA THR A 219 -30.90 -46.06 -2.04
C THR A 219 -29.58 -45.34 -1.74
N PHE A 220 -28.44 -45.84 -2.23
CA PHE A 220 -27.15 -45.13 -2.17
C PHE A 220 -27.21 -43.77 -2.88
N ALA A 221 -27.67 -43.73 -4.14
CA ALA A 221 -27.76 -42.51 -4.94
C ALA A 221 -28.69 -41.48 -4.28
N MET A 222 -29.79 -41.93 -3.70
CA MET A 222 -30.72 -41.08 -2.95
C MET A 222 -30.06 -40.47 -1.70
N MET A 223 -29.34 -41.28 -0.91
CA MET A 223 -28.64 -40.82 0.29
C MET A 223 -27.49 -39.87 -0.03
N MET A 224 -26.70 -40.18 -1.06
CA MET A 224 -25.66 -39.28 -1.56
C MET A 224 -26.26 -37.99 -2.11
N GLY A 225 -27.37 -38.06 -2.85
CA GLY A 225 -28.08 -36.89 -3.37
C GLY A 225 -28.59 -35.98 -2.25
N LEU A 226 -29.22 -36.56 -1.23
CA LEU A 226 -29.74 -35.84 -0.06
C LEU A 226 -28.63 -35.09 0.69
N PHE A 227 -27.44 -35.68 0.76
CA PHE A 227 -26.29 -35.11 1.43
C PHE A 227 -25.53 -34.10 0.53
N MET A 228 -25.20 -34.47 -0.70
CA MET A 228 -24.36 -33.68 -1.61
C MET A 228 -25.07 -32.50 -2.24
N LEU A 229 -26.37 -32.58 -2.57
CA LEU A 229 -27.07 -31.48 -3.26
C LEU A 229 -27.15 -30.20 -2.41
N PRO A 230 -27.57 -30.23 -1.12
CA PRO A 230 -27.59 -29.02 -0.30
C PRO A 230 -26.19 -28.43 -0.09
N LEU A 231 -25.19 -29.31 0.13
CA LEU A 231 -23.79 -28.93 0.29
C LEU A 231 -23.22 -28.30 -1.00
N GLY A 232 -23.55 -28.84 -2.17
CA GLY A 232 -23.14 -28.33 -3.47
C GLY A 232 -23.76 -26.97 -3.79
N VAL A 233 -25.06 -26.78 -3.49
CA VAL A 233 -25.72 -25.47 -3.62
C VAL A 233 -25.08 -24.45 -2.69
N TRP A 234 -24.72 -24.84 -1.46
CA TRP A 234 -24.06 -23.94 -0.53
C TRP A 234 -22.61 -23.60 -0.93
N ALA A 235 -21.89 -24.57 -1.51
CA ALA A 235 -20.56 -24.39 -2.09
C ALA A 235 -20.55 -23.41 -3.27
N ALA A 236 -21.65 -23.31 -4.04
CA ALA A 236 -21.78 -22.35 -5.12
C ALA A 236 -21.81 -20.88 -4.64
N VAL A 237 -22.19 -20.65 -3.38
CA VAL A 237 -22.32 -19.29 -2.80
C VAL A 237 -21.19 -18.97 -1.83
N SER A 238 -20.56 -19.98 -1.21
CA SER A 238 -19.53 -19.76 -0.19
C SER A 238 -18.28 -20.62 -0.40
N PRO A 239 -17.08 -20.02 -0.51
CA PRO A 239 -15.81 -20.76 -0.63
C PRO A 239 -15.55 -21.73 0.54
N MET A 240 -16.08 -21.41 1.72
CA MET A 240 -15.92 -22.25 2.92
C MET A 240 -16.75 -23.53 2.84
N ALA A 241 -17.92 -23.52 2.19
CA ALA A 241 -18.69 -24.74 1.96
C ALA A 241 -18.02 -25.66 0.93
N THR A 242 -17.23 -25.12 0.00
CA THR A 242 -16.38 -25.94 -0.88
C THR A 242 -15.31 -26.70 -0.10
N LEU A 243 -14.67 -26.04 0.87
CA LEU A 243 -13.70 -26.68 1.76
C LEU A 243 -14.35 -27.71 2.68
N LEU A 244 -15.55 -27.41 3.19
CA LEU A 244 -16.40 -28.33 3.96
C LEU A 244 -16.67 -29.61 3.15
N LEU A 245 -17.08 -29.44 1.89
CA LEU A 245 -17.36 -30.54 0.97
C LEU A 245 -16.12 -31.38 0.68
N ALA A 246 -14.98 -30.74 0.35
CA ALA A 246 -13.72 -31.42 0.08
C ALA A 246 -13.20 -32.20 1.30
N PHE A 247 -13.28 -31.60 2.49
CA PHE A 247 -12.89 -32.24 3.75
C PHE A 247 -13.80 -33.43 4.07
N GLY A 248 -15.13 -33.26 3.92
CA GLY A 248 -16.10 -34.33 4.15
C GLY A 248 -15.87 -35.53 3.22
N LEU A 249 -15.75 -35.27 1.91
CA LEU A 249 -15.47 -36.30 0.89
C LEU A 249 -14.16 -37.05 1.15
N SER A 250 -13.12 -36.35 1.58
CA SER A 250 -11.83 -36.97 1.88
C SER A 250 -11.91 -37.94 3.08
N ASN A 251 -12.81 -37.70 4.03
CA ASN A 251 -13.01 -38.57 5.20
C ASN A 251 -13.93 -39.78 4.91
N ILE A 252 -14.81 -39.68 3.91
CA ILE A 252 -15.78 -40.74 3.60
C ILE A 252 -15.12 -42.00 3.02
N ASN A 253 -13.89 -41.90 2.49
CA ASN A 253 -13.12 -43.00 1.92
C ASN A 253 -13.97 -43.86 0.96
N LEU A 254 -14.64 -43.21 0.01
CA LEU A 254 -15.60 -43.87 -0.87
C LEU A 254 -14.88 -44.85 -1.82
N GLN A 255 -14.99 -46.14 -1.53
CA GLN A 255 -14.45 -47.23 -2.35
C GLN A 255 -15.56 -47.93 -3.15
N GLY A 256 -15.20 -48.81 -4.08
CA GLY A 256 -16.15 -49.61 -4.85
C GLY A 256 -17.00 -50.58 -4.01
N HIS A 257 -16.71 -50.69 -2.72
CA HIS A 257 -17.53 -51.36 -1.72
C HIS A 257 -17.60 -50.52 -0.44
N TYR A 258 -18.65 -50.72 0.35
CA TYR A 258 -18.79 -50.11 1.67
C TYR A 258 -17.85 -50.82 2.67
N SER A 259 -16.70 -50.21 2.94
CA SER A 259 -15.75 -50.64 3.98
C SER A 259 -15.32 -49.42 4.79
N PRO A 260 -16.21 -48.88 5.66
CA PRO A 260 -15.83 -47.79 6.54
C PRO A 260 -14.75 -48.26 7.51
N PRO A 261 -13.79 -47.40 7.88
CA PRO A 261 -12.88 -47.70 8.98
C PRO A 261 -13.64 -47.90 10.29
N ASP A 262 -13.04 -48.61 11.24
CA ASP A 262 -13.60 -48.74 12.59
C ASP A 262 -13.93 -47.36 13.16
N PHE A 263 -15.08 -47.24 13.83
CA PHE A 263 -15.55 -45.96 14.38
C PHE A 263 -14.50 -45.32 15.31
N GLY A 264 -13.78 -46.14 16.08
CA GLY A 264 -12.66 -45.68 16.92
C GLY A 264 -11.55 -45.01 16.11
N THR A 265 -11.15 -45.62 14.99
CA THR A 265 -10.14 -45.09 14.06
C THR A 265 -10.61 -43.80 13.40
N PHE A 266 -11.90 -43.70 13.02
CA PHE A 266 -12.48 -42.47 12.49
C PHE A 266 -12.47 -41.33 13.52
N VAL A 267 -12.86 -41.61 14.76
CA VAL A 267 -12.82 -40.62 15.85
C VAL A 267 -11.39 -40.19 16.14
N GLU A 268 -10.43 -41.13 16.19
CA GLU A 268 -9.02 -40.81 16.39
C GLU A 268 -8.45 -39.94 15.25
N ALA A 269 -8.75 -40.29 14.00
CA ALA A 269 -8.35 -39.51 12.82
C ALA A 269 -8.98 -38.11 12.81
N SER A 270 -10.23 -38.00 13.24
CA SER A 270 -10.96 -36.74 13.38
C SER A 270 -10.33 -35.85 14.45
N VAL A 271 -10.04 -36.42 15.62
CA VAL A 271 -9.36 -35.73 16.72
C VAL A 271 -7.95 -35.30 16.29
N ALA A 272 -7.23 -36.15 15.55
CA ALA A 272 -5.92 -35.81 15.01
C ALA A 272 -5.98 -34.64 14.03
N SER A 273 -6.93 -34.65 13.09
CA SER A 273 -7.16 -33.55 12.17
C SER A 273 -7.43 -32.23 12.92
N MET A 274 -8.32 -32.26 13.92
CA MET A 274 -8.65 -31.08 14.73
C MET A 274 -7.45 -30.57 15.54
N LEU A 275 -6.66 -31.47 16.14
CA LEU A 275 -5.42 -31.12 16.82
C LEU A 275 -4.39 -30.49 15.87
N GLY A 276 -4.28 -31.02 14.65
CA GLY A 276 -3.47 -30.42 13.59
C GLY A 276 -3.88 -28.99 13.25
N ILE A 277 -5.18 -28.76 13.06
CA ILE A 277 -5.71 -27.41 12.79
C ILE A 277 -5.51 -26.48 13.99
N PHE A 278 -5.72 -26.97 15.21
CA PHE A 278 -5.54 -26.17 16.42
C PHE A 278 -4.08 -25.77 16.65
N THR A 279 -3.14 -26.70 16.45
CA THR A 279 -1.71 -26.41 16.51
C THR A 279 -1.28 -25.43 15.42
N ALA A 280 -1.91 -25.44 14.23
CA ALA A 280 -1.70 -24.40 13.23
C ALA A 280 -2.14 -23.01 13.68
N ILE A 281 -3.25 -22.89 14.43
CA ILE A 281 -3.69 -21.62 15.04
C ILE A 281 -2.65 -21.12 16.04
N LEU A 282 -2.18 -22.00 16.93
CA LEU A 282 -1.15 -21.66 17.92
C LEU A 282 0.17 -21.27 17.23
N GLY A 283 0.58 -22.03 16.23
CA GLY A 283 1.78 -21.83 15.44
C GLY A 283 1.79 -20.50 14.70
N ALA A 284 0.67 -20.16 14.06
CA ALA A 284 0.45 -18.85 13.50
C ALA A 284 0.53 -17.77 14.61
N GLY A 285 -0.13 -18.01 15.75
CA GLY A 285 -0.17 -17.13 16.92
C GLY A 285 1.18 -16.76 17.53
N LEU A 286 2.09 -17.74 17.63
CA LEU A 286 3.30 -17.63 18.45
C LEU A 286 4.35 -16.66 17.87
N PHE A 287 4.40 -16.51 16.55
CA PHE A 287 5.45 -15.75 15.87
C PHE A 287 4.95 -14.46 15.19
N ARG A 288 3.67 -14.13 15.34
CA ARG A 288 3.09 -12.92 14.77
C ARG A 288 2.16 -12.22 15.75
N THR A 289 2.50 -10.97 16.09
CA THR A 289 1.57 -10.03 16.70
C THR A 289 0.51 -9.64 15.67
N TRP A 290 -0.73 -10.08 15.88
CA TRP A 290 -1.84 -9.83 14.98
C TRP A 290 -2.43 -8.43 15.14
N GLY A 291 -2.93 -7.89 14.05
CA GLY A 291 -3.69 -6.65 14.04
C GLY A 291 -3.22 -5.66 12.99
N VAL A 292 -4.19 -5.12 12.24
CA VAL A 292 -3.99 -4.03 11.28
C VAL A 292 -3.21 -2.87 11.89
N GLN A 293 -3.41 -2.60 13.19
CA GLN A 293 -2.73 -1.54 13.92
C GLN A 293 -1.21 -1.75 14.06
N HIS A 294 -0.75 -2.99 14.31
CA HIS A 294 0.69 -3.28 14.42
C HIS A 294 1.38 -3.20 13.06
N GLN A 295 0.72 -3.71 12.01
CA GLN A 295 1.21 -3.58 10.64
C GLN A 295 1.26 -2.11 10.21
N LEU A 296 0.24 -1.32 10.54
CA LEU A 296 0.22 0.12 10.32
C LEU A 296 1.40 0.79 11.04
N GLN A 297 1.57 0.58 12.34
CA GLN A 297 2.69 1.17 13.10
C GLN A 297 4.06 0.76 12.54
N ARG A 298 4.22 -0.50 12.13
CA ARG A 298 5.44 -0.99 11.51
C ARG A 298 5.73 -0.28 10.18
N VAL A 299 4.74 -0.18 9.29
CA VAL A 299 4.88 0.56 8.02
C VAL A 299 5.21 2.03 8.28
N LEU A 300 4.52 2.66 9.23
CA LEU A 300 4.80 4.05 9.62
C LEU A 300 6.24 4.26 10.12
N ARG A 301 6.79 3.32 10.89
CA ARG A 301 8.20 3.36 11.35
C ARG A 301 9.19 3.13 10.20
N ILE A 302 8.86 2.26 9.24
CA ILE A 302 9.70 2.04 8.07
C ILE A 302 9.73 3.30 7.21
N GLU A 303 8.57 3.91 6.93
CA GLU A 303 8.46 5.20 6.24
C GLU A 303 9.29 6.29 6.94
N ALA A 304 9.16 6.39 8.26
CA ALA A 304 9.92 7.35 9.06
C ALA A 304 11.45 7.19 8.89
N ARG A 305 11.95 5.96 9.01
CA ARG A 305 13.37 5.66 8.81
C ARG A 305 13.82 5.94 7.39
N GLU A 306 12.95 5.73 6.41
CA GLU A 306 13.29 5.97 5.01
C GLU A 306 13.38 7.47 4.71
N ILE A 307 12.45 8.28 5.21
CA ILE A 307 12.52 9.74 5.10
C ILE A 307 13.76 10.28 5.83
N ALA A 308 14.09 9.74 7.00
CA ALA A 308 15.33 10.08 7.69
C ALA A 308 16.58 9.71 6.87
N ARG A 309 16.57 8.61 6.11
CA ARG A 309 17.67 8.25 5.19
C ARG A 309 17.74 9.19 3.99
N LEU A 310 16.60 9.60 3.42
CA LEU A 310 16.54 10.56 2.32
C LEU A 310 17.20 11.88 2.69
N SER A 311 16.94 12.37 3.91
CA SER A 311 17.54 13.63 4.38
C SER A 311 19.07 13.62 4.46
N ARG A 312 19.72 12.46 4.37
CA ARG A 312 21.19 12.33 4.41
C ARG A 312 21.83 12.36 3.02
N SER A 313 21.12 11.94 1.97
CA SER A 313 21.71 11.70 0.64
C SER A 313 21.05 12.55 -0.46
N PRO A 314 21.83 13.40 -1.17
CA PRO A 314 21.32 14.15 -2.31
C PRO A 314 21.25 13.24 -3.55
N SER A 315 20.09 12.67 -3.85
CA SER A 315 19.91 11.88 -5.08
C SER A 315 18.47 11.89 -5.60
N ARG A 316 18.31 12.35 -6.85
CA ARG A 316 17.02 12.34 -7.57
C ARG A 316 16.49 10.92 -7.80
N ARG A 317 17.37 9.95 -8.08
CA ARG A 317 17.00 8.53 -8.19
C ARG A 317 16.45 7.98 -6.87
N LEU A 318 17.00 8.43 -5.74
CA LEU A 318 16.55 8.03 -4.42
C LEU A 318 15.16 8.61 -4.10
N ARG A 319 14.88 9.86 -4.52
CA ARG A 319 13.54 10.48 -4.45
C ARG A 319 12.51 9.66 -5.22
N ASP A 320 12.75 9.38 -6.49
CA ASP A 320 11.78 8.66 -7.32
C ASP A 320 11.55 7.23 -6.79
N SER A 321 12.61 6.57 -6.33
CA SER A 321 12.52 5.27 -5.67
C SER A 321 11.72 5.33 -4.36
N TYR A 322 11.87 6.40 -3.58
CA TYR A 322 11.11 6.60 -2.34
C TYR A 322 9.62 6.80 -2.63
N VAL A 323 9.26 7.72 -3.54
CA VAL A 323 7.85 8.02 -3.86
C VAL A 323 7.13 6.73 -4.30
N GLN A 324 7.79 5.92 -5.12
CA GLN A 324 7.25 4.62 -5.56
C GLN A 324 7.10 3.62 -4.39
N ARG A 325 8.11 3.48 -3.50
CA ARG A 325 8.03 2.59 -2.32
C ARG A 325 6.94 3.03 -1.35
N ALA A 326 6.86 4.34 -1.10
CA ALA A 326 5.90 4.93 -0.19
C ALA A 326 4.46 4.75 -0.74
N LEU A 327 4.24 4.97 -2.04
CA LEU A 327 2.93 4.75 -2.66
C LEU A 327 2.49 3.29 -2.64
N ASP A 328 3.39 2.36 -2.95
CA ASP A 328 3.12 0.92 -2.85
C ASP A 328 2.67 0.56 -1.43
N ARG A 329 3.42 0.97 -0.41
CA ARG A 329 3.06 0.76 1.00
C ARG A 329 1.75 1.45 1.39
N ILE A 330 1.49 2.66 0.90
CA ILE A 330 0.23 3.37 1.15
C ILE A 330 -0.94 2.61 0.54
N SER A 331 -0.80 2.07 -0.66
CA SER A 331 -1.85 1.29 -1.31
C SER A 331 -2.21 0.03 -0.49
N VAL A 332 -1.20 -0.71 -0.03
CA VAL A 332 -1.37 -1.89 0.82
C VAL A 332 -2.00 -1.52 2.16
N VAL A 333 -1.52 -0.47 2.81
CA VAL A 333 -2.07 -0.02 4.10
C VAL A 333 -3.49 0.54 3.94
N THR A 334 -3.78 1.26 2.87
CA THR A 334 -5.12 1.82 2.61
C THR A 334 -6.13 0.70 2.37
N ALA A 335 -5.78 -0.31 1.58
CA ALA A 335 -6.63 -1.50 1.41
C ALA A 335 -6.90 -2.21 2.75
N ARG A 336 -5.88 -2.33 3.60
CA ARG A 336 -6.01 -2.91 4.95
C ARG A 336 -6.85 -2.05 5.90
N LEU A 337 -6.68 -0.73 5.87
CA LEU A 337 -7.50 0.21 6.65
C LEU A 337 -8.96 0.18 6.19
N ALA A 338 -9.21 0.05 4.88
CA ALA A 338 -10.55 -0.10 4.34
C ALA A 338 -11.24 -1.38 4.82
N ALA A 339 -10.54 -2.52 4.76
CA ALA A 339 -11.04 -3.78 5.31
C ALA A 339 -11.33 -3.72 6.81
N ALA A 340 -10.62 -2.85 7.55
CA ALA A 340 -10.82 -2.62 8.99
C ALA A 340 -11.82 -1.49 9.32
N GLY A 341 -12.45 -0.85 8.33
CA GLY A 341 -13.37 0.28 8.55
C GLY A 341 -12.70 1.58 9.04
N GLN A 342 -11.38 1.73 8.85
CA GLN A 342 -10.57 2.85 9.33
C GLN A 342 -10.00 3.72 8.19
N ILE A 343 -10.76 3.89 7.09
CA ILE A 343 -10.32 4.60 5.88
C ILE A 343 -9.87 6.02 6.18
N GLU A 344 -10.48 6.69 7.15
CA GLU A 344 -10.16 8.07 7.54
C GLU A 344 -8.67 8.26 7.91
N ARG A 345 -8.01 7.20 8.43
CA ARG A 345 -6.58 7.23 8.77
C ARG A 345 -5.65 7.27 7.55
N SER A 346 -6.17 7.00 6.34
CA SER A 346 -5.41 7.05 5.09
C SER A 346 -4.97 8.48 4.72
N ALA A 347 -5.73 9.51 5.12
CA ALA A 347 -5.36 10.91 4.89
C ALA A 347 -4.02 11.27 5.56
N GLY A 348 -3.78 10.75 6.77
CA GLY A 348 -2.51 10.90 7.48
C GLY A 348 -1.32 10.26 6.76
N LEU A 349 -1.55 9.20 5.99
CA LEU A 349 -0.50 8.56 5.18
C LEU A 349 -0.12 9.41 3.97
N LEU A 350 -1.10 10.05 3.33
CA LEU A 350 -0.86 10.99 2.22
C LEU A 350 -0.12 12.25 2.69
N ILE A 351 -0.41 12.74 3.90
CA ILE A 351 0.39 13.82 4.54
C ILE A 351 1.85 13.39 4.66
N ARG A 352 2.13 12.18 5.18
CA ARG A 352 3.50 11.67 5.33
C ARG A 352 4.22 11.50 3.99
N LEU A 353 3.53 11.04 2.96
CA LEU A 353 4.08 10.96 1.60
C LEU A 353 4.51 12.34 1.09
N ARG A 354 3.67 13.37 1.28
CA ARG A 354 3.98 14.75 0.90
C ARG A 354 5.20 15.27 1.66
N VAL A 355 5.29 15.01 2.97
CA VAL A 355 6.46 15.35 3.79
C VAL A 355 7.73 14.69 3.22
N GLY A 356 7.70 13.39 2.95
CA GLY A 356 8.84 12.67 2.38
C GLY A 356 9.26 13.19 1.00
N ALA A 357 8.29 13.53 0.13
CA ALA A 357 8.56 14.12 -1.18
C ALA A 357 9.24 15.49 -1.06
N ASN A 358 8.73 16.39 -0.20
CA ASN A 358 9.33 17.70 0.01
C ASN A 358 10.73 17.61 0.65
N VAL A 359 10.95 16.67 1.58
CA VAL A 359 12.29 16.40 2.15
C VAL A 359 13.27 15.96 1.07
N ALA A 360 12.83 15.08 0.17
CA ALA A 360 13.66 14.61 -0.92
C ALA A 360 13.97 15.71 -1.95
N ASP A 361 12.99 16.57 -2.27
CA ASP A 361 13.20 17.76 -3.11
C ASP A 361 14.20 18.72 -2.45
N LEU A 362 14.03 19.06 -1.17
CA LEU A 362 14.96 19.91 -0.42
C LEU A 362 16.38 19.36 -0.42
N ARG A 363 16.55 18.07 -0.13
CA ARG A 363 17.88 17.48 -0.08
C ARG A 363 18.53 17.39 -1.47
N SER A 364 17.74 17.20 -2.53
CA SER A 364 18.26 17.19 -3.90
C SER A 364 18.74 18.55 -4.37
N MET A 365 18.11 19.63 -3.89
CA MET A 365 18.45 21.01 -4.22
C MET A 365 19.52 21.59 -3.30
N GLY A 366 19.74 21.00 -2.12
CA GLY A 366 20.69 21.47 -1.11
C GLY A 366 22.05 21.86 -1.69
N ASN A 367 22.67 21.01 -2.52
CA ASN A 367 23.99 21.32 -3.09
C ASN A 367 24.02 22.57 -3.99
N ALA A 368 22.89 22.96 -4.57
CA ALA A 368 22.76 24.12 -5.46
C ALA A 368 22.38 25.43 -4.72
N LEU A 369 21.99 25.35 -3.44
CA LEU A 369 21.61 26.53 -2.65
C LEU A 369 22.84 27.33 -2.19
N PRO A 370 22.72 28.65 -1.93
CA PRO A 370 23.75 29.43 -1.24
C PRO A 370 24.08 28.88 0.16
N ALA A 371 25.25 29.23 0.72
CA ALA A 371 25.71 28.68 2.00
C ALA A 371 24.71 28.86 3.15
N ASP A 372 24.10 30.04 3.26
CA ASP A 372 23.15 30.36 4.32
C ASP A 372 21.84 29.55 4.16
N GLY A 373 21.31 29.50 2.94
CA GLY A 373 20.14 28.68 2.60
C GLY A 373 20.38 27.18 2.80
N ARG A 374 21.58 26.68 2.50
CA ARG A 374 21.98 25.29 2.81
C ARG A 374 21.96 25.02 4.30
N GLN A 375 22.56 25.91 5.10
CA GLN A 375 22.62 25.72 6.54
C GLN A 375 21.23 25.76 7.17
N ALA A 376 20.36 26.68 6.73
CA ALA A 376 18.99 26.78 7.23
C ALA A 376 18.17 25.53 6.87
N THR A 377 18.26 25.06 5.61
CA THR A 377 17.57 23.83 5.19
C THR A 377 18.09 22.58 5.88
N ASP A 378 19.40 22.46 6.12
CA ASP A 378 19.98 21.34 6.88
C ASP A 378 19.48 21.32 8.34
N ARG A 379 19.34 22.49 9.01
CA ARG A 379 18.76 22.55 10.36
C ARG A 379 17.31 22.05 10.40
N VAL A 380 16.50 22.39 9.38
CA VAL A 380 15.13 21.88 9.25
C VAL A 380 15.12 20.36 9.12
N LEU A 381 15.98 19.81 8.26
CA LEU A 381 16.10 18.37 8.05
C LEU A 381 16.57 17.64 9.31
N ASP A 382 17.51 18.22 10.05
CA ASP A 382 18.04 17.69 11.30
C ASP A 382 16.97 17.67 12.39
N GLN A 383 16.22 18.77 12.56
CA GLN A 383 15.13 18.84 13.52
C GLN A 383 14.02 17.83 13.16
N LEU A 384 13.60 17.77 11.90
CA LEU A 384 12.58 16.83 11.43
C LEU A 384 12.98 15.38 11.74
N ARG A 385 14.26 15.01 11.57
CA ARG A 385 14.76 13.68 11.94
C ARG A 385 14.62 13.39 13.44
N SER A 386 14.92 14.38 14.29
CA SER A 386 14.85 14.21 15.76
C SER A 386 13.40 14.09 16.28
N GLU A 387 12.43 14.57 15.49
CA GLU A 387 11.02 14.64 15.89
C GLU A 387 10.13 13.64 15.16
N PHE A 388 10.69 12.77 14.33
CA PHE A 388 9.91 11.94 13.42
C PHE A 388 8.96 10.93 14.11
N ASP A 389 9.33 10.46 15.29
CA ASP A 389 8.50 9.56 16.11
C ASP A 389 7.57 10.32 17.08
N LYS A 390 7.65 11.67 17.13
CA LYS A 390 6.75 12.46 17.98
C LYS A 390 5.34 12.51 17.35
N PRO A 391 4.29 12.45 18.18
CA PRO A 391 2.90 12.48 17.70
C PRO A 391 2.52 13.82 17.05
N GLN A 392 3.20 14.91 17.43
CA GLN A 392 2.99 16.24 16.87
C GLN A 392 4.35 16.93 16.64
N PRO A 393 4.50 17.69 15.55
CA PRO A 393 5.71 18.46 15.28
C PRO A 393 5.85 19.61 16.28
N SER A 394 7.09 19.94 16.67
CA SER A 394 7.32 21.04 17.62
C SER A 394 7.14 22.42 16.98
N SER A 395 6.87 23.43 17.82
CA SER A 395 6.96 24.84 17.43
C SER A 395 8.37 25.24 16.97
N ARG A 396 9.42 24.56 17.47
CA ARG A 396 10.80 24.78 17.02
C ARG A 396 10.99 24.40 15.54
N LEU A 397 10.37 23.31 15.09
CA LEU A 397 10.42 22.92 13.69
C LEU A 397 9.72 23.96 12.78
N LEU A 398 8.58 24.52 13.23
CA LEU A 398 7.91 25.61 12.50
C LEU A 398 8.83 26.83 12.38
N ALA A 399 9.43 27.27 13.49
CA ALA A 399 10.35 28.41 13.49
C ALA A 399 11.55 28.18 12.56
N LEU A 400 12.13 26.98 12.53
CA LEU A 400 13.23 26.66 11.62
C LEU A 400 12.81 26.65 10.14
N ILE A 401 11.57 26.24 9.84
CA ILE A 401 11.04 26.31 8.47
C ILE A 401 10.87 27.77 8.06
N ASP A 402 10.33 28.61 8.94
CA ASP A 402 10.15 30.05 8.68
C ASP A 402 11.51 30.76 8.52
N GLU A 403 12.50 30.46 9.39
CA GLU A 403 13.90 30.95 9.25
C GLU A 403 14.52 30.53 7.89
N ALA A 404 14.24 29.31 7.43
CA ALA A 404 14.74 28.82 6.14
C ALA A 404 14.01 29.44 4.94
N LEU A 405 12.72 29.78 5.09
CA LEU A 405 11.98 30.56 4.12
C LEU A 405 12.55 31.97 4.01
N ASP A 406 12.81 32.64 5.14
CA ASP A 406 13.41 33.98 5.17
C ASP A 406 14.80 33.99 4.50
N ALA A 407 15.65 33.00 4.80
CA ALA A 407 16.99 32.92 4.22
C ALA A 407 17.02 32.65 2.71
N LEU A 408 15.95 32.06 2.16
CA LEU A 408 15.81 31.77 0.73
C LEU A 408 14.91 32.76 0.01
N TRP A 409 14.13 33.56 0.74
CA TRP A 409 13.27 34.58 0.17
C TRP A 409 14.13 35.69 -0.42
N PRO A 410 14.02 35.99 -1.72
CA PRO A 410 14.84 37.03 -2.32
C PRO A 410 14.44 38.39 -1.75
N GLY A 411 15.42 39.10 -1.17
CA GLY A 411 15.36 40.56 -1.05
C GLY A 411 15.69 41.17 -2.42
N ASP A 412 14.70 41.79 -3.07
CA ASP A 412 14.78 42.72 -4.23
C ASP A 412 15.78 42.44 -5.39
N GLY A 413 16.26 41.20 -5.55
CA GLY A 413 17.29 40.81 -6.52
C GLY A 413 16.77 39.98 -7.69
N SER A 414 17.20 40.35 -8.90
CA SER A 414 16.98 39.79 -10.25
C SER A 414 16.13 38.49 -10.43
N PRO A 415 15.16 38.49 -11.39
CA PRO A 415 14.23 37.37 -11.68
C PRO A 415 14.80 36.02 -12.17
N GLY A 416 16.11 35.77 -12.13
CA GLY A 416 16.74 34.66 -12.87
C GLY A 416 17.43 33.57 -12.05
N ALA A 417 17.59 33.74 -10.73
CA ALA A 417 18.40 32.84 -9.89
C ALA A 417 17.68 32.36 -8.63
N ARG A 418 16.34 32.24 -8.68
CA ARG A 418 15.57 31.81 -7.52
C ARG A 418 15.72 30.31 -7.27
N PRO A 419 15.98 29.86 -6.04
CA PRO A 419 15.83 28.46 -5.66
C PRO A 419 14.35 28.10 -5.45
N ASP A 420 13.48 28.43 -6.41
CA ASP A 420 12.00 28.34 -6.30
C ASP A 420 11.54 26.99 -5.79
N ARG A 421 12.15 25.92 -6.29
CA ARG A 421 11.83 24.54 -5.89
C ARG A 421 12.11 24.26 -4.41
N ALA A 422 13.14 24.86 -3.82
CA ALA A 422 13.43 24.70 -2.39
C ALA A 422 12.44 25.48 -1.52
N ILE A 423 12.08 26.71 -1.93
CA ILE A 423 11.08 27.52 -1.24
C ILE A 423 9.70 26.83 -1.30
N HIS A 424 9.32 26.31 -2.48
CA HIS A 424 8.09 25.51 -2.65
C HIS A 424 8.06 24.25 -1.78
N ALA A 425 9.21 23.58 -1.61
CA ALA A 425 9.32 22.41 -0.75
C ALA A 425 9.23 22.76 0.74
N LEU A 426 9.81 23.88 1.19
CA LEU A 426 9.65 24.40 2.56
C LEU A 426 8.20 24.81 2.83
N ALA A 427 7.57 25.56 1.93
CA ALA A 427 6.15 25.90 2.02
C ALA A 427 5.27 24.66 2.06
N GLY A 428 5.59 23.66 1.23
CA GLY A 428 4.92 22.36 1.23
C GLY A 428 5.07 21.61 2.55
N LEU A 429 6.25 21.65 3.19
CA LEU A 429 6.45 21.08 4.53
C LEU A 429 5.64 21.82 5.58
N ARG A 430 5.63 23.15 5.54
CA ARG A 430 4.87 24.00 6.46
C ARG A 430 3.38 23.66 6.40
N ILE A 431 2.79 23.60 5.21
CA ILE A 431 1.36 23.26 5.01
C ILE A 431 1.06 21.82 5.47
N ALA A 432 1.94 20.86 5.13
CA ALA A 432 1.71 19.46 5.44
C ALA A 432 1.81 19.15 6.95
N LEU A 433 2.69 19.85 7.68
CA LEU A 433 2.93 19.62 9.12
C LEU A 433 2.14 20.58 10.02
N PHE A 434 1.82 21.78 9.53
CA PHE A 434 1.23 22.88 10.31
C PHE A 434 0.06 23.54 9.58
N GLU A 435 -0.97 22.76 9.24
CA GLU A 435 -2.17 23.23 8.52
C GLU A 435 -2.86 24.45 9.16
N ARG A 436 -2.78 24.58 10.50
CA ARG A 436 -3.41 25.66 11.27
C ARG A 436 -2.47 26.83 11.61
N ALA A 437 -1.23 26.81 11.14
CA ALA A 437 -0.31 27.92 11.39
C ALA A 437 -0.76 29.18 10.63
N PRO A 438 -0.56 30.39 11.20
CA PRO A 438 -0.82 31.64 10.46
C PRO A 438 0.02 31.70 9.18
N ALA A 439 -0.35 32.56 8.23
CA ALA A 439 0.47 32.80 7.04
C ALA A 439 1.91 33.18 7.44
N TRP A 440 2.89 32.67 6.71
CA TRP A 440 4.28 33.11 6.91
C TRP A 440 4.41 34.56 6.43
N VAL A 441 5.16 35.36 7.17
CA VAL A 441 5.45 36.75 6.83
C VAL A 441 6.98 36.87 6.80
N PRO A 442 7.57 37.31 5.68
CA PRO A 442 9.01 37.46 5.58
C PRO A 442 9.56 38.36 6.69
N ALA A 443 10.65 37.96 7.32
CA ALA A 443 11.41 38.85 8.19
C ALA A 443 11.91 40.07 7.39
N THR A 444 11.71 41.27 7.94
CA THR A 444 12.13 42.54 7.31
C THR A 444 13.57 42.90 7.63
#